data_AF-A0A7J9YXX1-F1
#
_entry.id   AF-A0A7J9YXX1-F1
#
_cell.length_a   1.000
_cell.length_b   1.000
_cell.length_c   1.000
_cell.angle_alpha   90.00
_cell.angle_beta   90.00
_cell.angle_gamma   90.00
#
_symmetry.space_group_name_H-M   'P 1'
#
loop_
_entity.id
_entity.type
_entity.pdbx_description
1 polymer ?
#
loop_
_entity_poly.entity_id
_entity_poly.type
_entity_poly.pdbx_seq_one_letter_code
_entity_poly.pdbx_strand_id
1 'polypeptide(L)'
;MTQAYRFCLEPTPAEARRLASHAGAARFAYNRGLARVEACLKAREWERRLLGASVTEVPWSLAALRREWNAEKQRVAPWWAENSKEAYSSGLDALARGLRAFSDSRNGKRRGPRVGFPRRKRRGRSREGFR
;
A
#
# COMPACT_ATOMS: atom_id res chain seq x y z
N MET A 1 15.41 18.69 -24.76
CA MET A 1 14.76 17.43 -25.17
C MET A 1 15.25 16.33 -24.24
N THR A 2 14.38 15.54 -23.62
CA THR A 2 14.78 14.48 -22.68
C THR A 2 14.44 13.12 -23.30
N GLN A 3 15.46 12.40 -23.75
CA GLN A 3 15.31 11.05 -24.33
C GLN A 3 15.15 10.04 -23.19
N ALA A 4 14.05 9.27 -23.19
CA ALA A 4 13.85 8.18 -22.24
C ALA A 4 14.15 6.84 -22.91
N TYR A 5 15.03 6.05 -22.31
CA TYR A 5 15.36 4.70 -22.77
C TYR A 5 14.66 3.65 -21.89
N ARG A 6 14.13 2.60 -22.52
CA ARG A 6 13.55 1.44 -21.84
C ARG A 6 14.38 0.21 -22.18
N PHE A 7 15.12 -0.29 -21.20
CA PHE A 7 15.92 -1.51 -21.34
C PHE A 7 15.11 -2.71 -20.83
N CYS A 8 15.09 -3.80 -21.59
CA CYS A 8 14.70 -5.10 -21.07
C CYS A 8 15.90 -5.69 -20.34
N LEU A 9 15.74 -5.98 -19.06
CA LEU A 9 16.67 -6.87 -18.37
C LEU A 9 16.39 -8.29 -18.88
N GLU A 10 17.45 -9.08 -19.08
CA GLU A 10 17.36 -10.52 -19.29
C GLU A 10 17.72 -11.23 -17.97
N PRO A 11 16.81 -11.25 -16.98
CA PRO A 11 17.11 -11.87 -15.71
C PRO A 11 17.26 -13.38 -15.88
N THR A 12 18.25 -13.93 -15.20
CA THR A 12 18.33 -15.38 -14.98
C THR A 12 17.06 -15.87 -14.26
N PRO A 13 16.72 -17.16 -14.36
CA PRO A 13 15.57 -17.72 -13.63
C PRO A 13 15.59 -17.43 -12.12
N ALA A 14 16.78 -17.38 -11.52
CA ALA A 14 16.95 -17.03 -10.10
C ALA A 14 16.62 -15.55 -9.81
N GLU A 15 17.06 -14.64 -10.66
CA GLU A 15 16.76 -13.20 -10.53
C GLU A 15 15.28 -12.92 -10.77
N ALA A 16 14.66 -13.57 -11.76
CA ALA A 16 13.24 -13.45 -12.02
C ALA A 16 12.41 -13.87 -10.79
N ARG A 17 12.79 -14.97 -10.12
CA ARG A 17 12.16 -15.41 -8.86
C ARG A 17 12.34 -14.38 -7.74
N ARG A 18 13.52 -13.80 -7.58
CA ARG A 18 13.78 -12.74 -6.59
C ARG A 18 12.95 -11.49 -6.85
N LEU A 19 12.89 -11.01 -8.09
CA LEU A 19 12.07 -9.87 -8.49
C LEU A 19 10.58 -10.13 -8.21
N ALA A 20 10.10 -11.33 -8.51
CA ALA A 20 8.74 -11.74 -8.20
C ALA A 20 8.47 -11.80 -6.69
N SER A 21 9.44 -12.25 -5.89
CA SER A 21 9.36 -12.24 -4.41
C SER A 21 9.22 -10.81 -3.89
N HIS A 22 10.05 -9.88 -4.35
CA HIS A 22 9.97 -8.46 -3.97
C HIS A 22 8.65 -7.81 -4.40
N ALA A 23 8.16 -8.09 -5.61
CA ALA A 23 6.84 -7.63 -6.05
C ALA A 23 5.70 -8.22 -5.17
N GLY A 24 5.85 -9.47 -4.74
CA GLY A 24 4.97 -10.13 -3.79
C GLY A 24 4.98 -9.45 -2.42
N ALA A 25 6.15 -9.12 -1.89
CA ALA A 25 6.34 -8.39 -0.64
C ALA A 25 5.69 -7.01 -0.66
N ALA A 26 5.86 -6.25 -1.76
CA ALA A 26 5.22 -4.95 -1.95
C ALA A 26 3.69 -5.07 -1.99
N ARG A 27 3.16 -6.07 -2.71
CA ARG A 27 1.72 -6.36 -2.74
C ARG A 27 1.19 -6.74 -1.36
N PHE A 28 1.95 -7.53 -0.60
CA PHE A 28 1.58 -7.96 0.75
C PHE A 28 1.47 -6.76 1.70
N ALA A 29 2.49 -5.89 1.76
CA ALA A 29 2.46 -4.68 2.58
C ALA A 29 1.30 -3.74 2.19
N TYR A 30 1.07 -3.53 0.90
CA TYR A 30 -0.07 -2.75 0.42
C TYR A 30 -1.40 -3.30 0.95
N ASN A 31 -1.62 -4.62 0.81
CA ASN A 31 -2.86 -5.26 1.23
C ASN A 31 -3.04 -5.26 2.75
N ARG A 32 -1.95 -5.44 3.51
CA ARG A 32 -1.98 -5.35 4.99
C ARG A 32 -2.29 -3.94 5.47
N GLY A 33 -1.62 -2.94 4.91
CA GLY A 33 -1.91 -1.53 5.20
C GLY A 33 -3.37 -1.17 4.87
N LEU A 34 -3.89 -1.64 3.74
CA LEU A 34 -5.29 -1.39 3.35
C LEU A 34 -6.26 -2.04 4.34
N ALA A 35 -6.00 -3.29 4.75
CA ALA A 35 -6.81 -3.98 5.75
C ALA A 35 -6.81 -3.24 7.09
N ARG A 36 -5.67 -2.68 7.50
CA ARG A 36 -5.57 -1.87 8.72
C ARG A 36 -6.40 -0.59 8.63
N VAL A 37 -6.31 0.13 7.51
CA VAL A 37 -7.15 1.32 7.25
C VAL A 37 -8.63 0.98 7.28
N GLU A 38 -9.04 -0.11 6.61
CA GLU A 38 -10.43 -0.59 6.61
C GLU A 38 -10.91 -0.90 8.04
N ALA A 39 -10.09 -1.56 8.86
CA ALA A 39 -10.42 -1.86 10.25
C ALA A 39 -10.57 -0.60 11.11
N CYS A 40 -9.65 0.36 10.99
CA CYS A 40 -9.75 1.65 11.70
C CYS A 40 -10.99 2.45 11.27
N LEU A 41 -11.34 2.42 9.98
CA LEU A 41 -12.56 3.10 9.50
C LEU A 41 -13.84 2.47 10.06
N LYS A 42 -13.89 1.14 10.15
CA LYS A 42 -15.00 0.43 10.81
C LYS A 42 -15.07 0.76 12.30
N ALA A 43 -13.92 0.80 12.99
CA ALA A 43 -13.87 1.21 14.39
C ALA A 43 -14.42 2.63 14.58
N ARG A 44 -14.02 3.61 13.74
CA ARG A 44 -14.58 4.97 13.79
C ARG A 44 -16.08 5.01 13.56
N GLU A 45 -16.61 4.15 12.69
CA GLU A 45 -18.05 4.06 12.47
C GLU A 45 -18.78 3.57 13.73
N TRP A 46 -18.27 2.53 14.38
CA TRP A 46 -18.79 2.04 15.66
C TRP A 46 -18.71 3.09 16.77
N GLU A 47 -17.57 3.75 16.91
CA GLU A 47 -17.37 4.82 17.89
C GLU A 47 -18.39 5.95 17.70
N ARG A 48 -18.67 6.37 16.45
CA ARG A 48 -19.69 7.40 16.21
C ARG A 48 -21.07 6.97 16.67
N ARG A 49 -21.42 5.71 16.44
CA ARG A 49 -22.74 5.17 16.79
C ARG A 49 -22.92 5.04 18.30
N LEU A 50 -21.87 4.65 19.02
CA LEU A 50 -21.94 4.35 20.45
C LEU A 50 -21.60 5.56 21.34
N LEU A 51 -20.65 6.37 20.90
CA LEU A 51 -20.04 7.45 21.71
C LEU A 51 -20.30 8.84 21.14
N GLY A 52 -20.93 8.97 19.96
CA GLY A 52 -21.15 10.25 19.28
C GLY A 52 -19.88 10.92 18.74
N ALA A 53 -18.71 10.29 18.91
CA ALA A 53 -17.41 10.81 18.48
C ALA A 53 -16.59 9.70 17.80
N SER A 54 -15.56 10.06 17.03
CA SER A 54 -14.57 9.09 16.53
C SER A 54 -13.19 9.40 17.07
N VAL A 55 -12.59 8.45 17.79
CA VAL A 55 -11.30 8.59 18.47
C VAL A 55 -10.22 7.78 17.77
N THR A 56 -10.57 6.66 17.13
CA THR A 56 -9.59 5.82 16.42
C THR A 56 -8.88 6.59 15.30
N GLU A 57 -7.55 6.66 15.38
CA GLU A 57 -6.71 7.16 14.31
C GLU A 57 -6.71 6.19 13.12
N VAL A 58 -6.78 6.74 11.90
CA VAL A 58 -6.69 5.96 10.67
C VAL A 58 -5.36 6.29 9.98
N PRO A 59 -4.50 5.29 9.71
CA PRO A 59 -3.19 5.54 9.10
C PRO A 59 -3.34 5.96 7.64
N TRP A 60 -3.40 7.27 7.40
CA TRP A 60 -3.65 7.85 6.07
C TRP A 60 -2.38 8.24 5.31
N SER A 61 -1.26 8.41 6.02
CA SER A 61 0.03 8.84 5.48
C SER A 61 1.03 7.69 5.40
N LEU A 62 2.06 7.83 4.56
CA LEU A 62 3.14 6.85 4.46
C LEU A 62 3.84 6.64 5.81
N ALA A 63 4.08 7.70 6.57
CA ALA A 63 4.70 7.60 7.89
C ALA A 63 3.85 6.77 8.86
N ALA A 64 2.53 7.04 8.91
CA ALA A 64 1.61 6.27 9.75
C ALA A 64 1.55 4.80 9.32
N LEU A 65 1.46 4.53 8.02
CA LEU A 65 1.46 3.17 7.47
C LEU A 65 2.76 2.41 7.77
N ARG A 66 3.92 3.07 7.72
CA ARG A 66 5.21 2.47 8.09
C ARG A 66 5.29 2.15 9.58
N ARG A 67 4.73 3.02 10.45
CA ARG A 67 4.63 2.76 11.88
C ARG A 67 3.82 1.49 12.15
N GLU A 68 2.62 1.37 11.55
CA GLU A 68 1.80 0.17 11.68
C GLU A 68 2.53 -1.08 11.17
N TRP A 69 3.14 -1.01 9.99
CA TRP A 69 3.91 -2.11 9.42
C TRP A 69 5.04 -2.57 10.34
N ASN A 70 5.83 -1.63 10.88
CA ASN A 70 6.95 -1.96 11.76
C ASN A 70 6.49 -2.63 13.06
N ALA A 71 5.31 -2.29 13.56
CA ALA A 71 4.74 -2.91 14.76
C ALA A 71 4.29 -4.37 14.51
N GLU A 72 3.83 -4.71 13.29
CA GLU A 72 3.26 -6.03 13.01
C GLU A 72 4.13 -6.97 12.17
N LYS A 73 5.11 -6.45 11.42
CA LYS A 73 5.83 -7.20 10.37
C LYS A 73 6.44 -8.51 10.85
N GLN A 74 7.00 -8.53 12.06
CA GLN A 74 7.62 -9.73 12.62
C GLN A 74 6.60 -10.87 12.80
N ARG A 75 5.35 -10.50 13.12
CA ARG A 75 4.26 -11.46 13.32
C ARG A 75 3.61 -11.88 12.00
N VAL A 76 3.32 -10.92 11.12
CA VAL A 76 2.51 -11.17 9.92
C VAL A 76 3.34 -11.59 8.71
N ALA A 77 4.63 -11.31 8.72
CA ALA A 77 5.59 -11.66 7.68
C ALA A 77 6.93 -12.06 8.32
N PRO A 78 7.03 -13.23 8.98
CA PRO A 78 8.29 -13.70 9.57
C PRO A 78 9.42 -13.82 8.52
N TRP A 79 9.06 -14.05 7.26
CA TRP A 79 9.95 -14.04 6.09
C TRP A 79 10.38 -12.64 5.62
N TRP A 80 10.05 -11.56 6.35
CA TRP A 80 10.18 -10.21 5.80
C TRP A 80 11.62 -9.86 5.38
N ALA A 81 12.61 -10.41 6.10
CA ALA A 81 14.04 -10.20 5.85
C ALA A 81 14.55 -10.83 4.54
N GLU A 82 13.79 -11.75 3.92
CA GLU A 82 14.12 -12.34 2.62
C GLU A 82 13.95 -11.33 1.46
N ASN A 83 13.27 -10.20 1.72
CA ASN A 83 13.04 -9.15 0.75
C ASN A 83 13.60 -7.81 1.22
N SER A 84 13.98 -6.97 0.27
CA SER A 84 14.42 -5.61 0.59
C SER A 84 13.34 -4.84 1.35
N LYS A 85 13.74 -4.06 2.36
CA LYS A 85 12.86 -3.14 3.09
C LYS A 85 12.10 -2.20 2.13
N GLU A 86 12.72 -1.87 0.99
CA GLU A 86 12.13 -0.96 0.01
C GLU A 86 10.94 -1.57 -0.73
N ALA A 87 10.87 -2.91 -0.87
CA ALA A 87 9.70 -3.55 -1.43
C ALA A 87 8.43 -3.22 -0.61
N TYR A 88 8.51 -3.35 0.72
CA TYR A 88 7.40 -3.02 1.62
C TYR A 88 7.11 -1.52 1.62
N SER A 89 8.15 -0.70 1.73
CA SER A 89 8.08 0.76 1.67
C SER A 89 7.30 1.24 0.43
N SER A 90 7.63 0.70 -0.74
CA SER A 90 6.99 1.04 -2.01
C SER A 90 5.56 0.54 -2.13
N GLY A 91 5.25 -0.61 -1.51
CA GLY A 91 3.86 -1.07 -1.34
C GLY A 91 3.03 -0.10 -0.50
N LEU A 92 3.55 0.35 0.63
CA LEU A 92 2.87 1.30 1.52
C LEU A 92 2.76 2.69 0.91
N ASP A 93 3.77 3.15 0.16
CA ASP A 93 3.72 4.41 -0.57
C ASP A 93 2.63 4.40 -1.64
N ALA A 94 2.50 3.30 -2.38
CA ALA A 94 1.41 3.13 -3.33
C ALA A 94 0.02 3.19 -2.67
N LEU A 95 -0.12 2.68 -1.44
CA LEU A 95 -1.35 2.81 -0.67
C LEU A 95 -1.58 4.26 -0.23
N ALA A 96 -0.58 4.91 0.36
CA ALA A 96 -0.65 6.30 0.82
C ALA A 96 -1.08 7.24 -0.33
N ARG A 97 -0.49 7.08 -1.51
CA ARG A 97 -0.89 7.83 -2.72
C ARG A 97 -2.33 7.55 -3.14
N GLY A 98 -2.77 6.29 -3.07
CA GLY A 98 -4.15 5.91 -3.36
C GLY A 98 -5.16 6.55 -2.39
N LEU A 99 -4.86 6.53 -1.09
CA LEU A 99 -5.69 7.14 -0.05
C LEU A 99 -5.76 8.67 -0.20
N ARG A 100 -4.62 9.30 -0.50
CA ARG A 100 -4.57 10.73 -0.79
C ARG A 100 -5.41 11.07 -2.03
N ALA A 101 -5.26 10.33 -3.12
CA ALA A 101 -6.02 10.55 -4.35
C ALA A 101 -7.53 10.41 -4.12
N PHE A 102 -7.95 9.44 -3.31
CA PHE A 102 -9.35 9.29 -2.89
C PHE A 102 -9.85 10.51 -2.10
N SER A 103 -9.11 10.96 -1.08
CA SER A 103 -9.48 12.14 -0.28
C SER A 103 -9.52 13.42 -1.11
N ASP A 104 -8.52 13.65 -1.96
CA ASP A 104 -8.45 14.83 -2.83
C ASP A 104 -9.59 14.81 -3.86
N SER A 105 -9.95 13.63 -4.38
CA SER A 105 -11.11 13.47 -5.27
C SER A 105 -12.43 13.71 -4.56
N ARG A 106 -12.58 13.27 -3.31
CA ARG A 106 -13.82 13.45 -2.52
C ARG A 106 -14.02 14.91 -2.11
N ASN A 107 -12.94 15.63 -1.86
CA ASN A 107 -12.96 17.02 -1.41
C ASN A 107 -12.84 18.04 -2.57
N GLY A 108 -12.97 17.60 -3.83
CA GLY A 108 -12.92 18.50 -5.01
C GLY A 108 -11.55 19.11 -5.32
N LYS A 109 -10.47 18.66 -4.67
CA LYS A 109 -9.11 19.19 -4.86
C LYS A 109 -8.44 18.68 -6.14
N ARG A 110 -8.93 17.57 -6.70
CA ARG A 110 -8.39 16.95 -7.91
C ARG A 110 -9.33 17.16 -9.11
N ARG A 111 -8.76 17.55 -10.26
CA ARG A 111 -9.46 17.62 -11.55
C ARG A 111 -9.66 16.23 -12.17
N GLY A 112 -10.76 16.04 -12.90
CA GLY A 112 -11.07 14.81 -13.63
C GLY A 112 -12.03 13.85 -12.91
N PRO A 113 -12.21 12.62 -13.42
CA PRO A 113 -13.18 11.66 -12.88
C PRO A 113 -12.93 11.31 -11.42
N ARG A 114 -14.02 11.00 -10.69
CA ARG A 114 -13.97 10.58 -9.28
C ARG A 114 -13.11 9.33 -9.13
N VAL A 115 -12.19 9.37 -8.17
CA VAL A 115 -11.34 8.22 -7.81
C VAL A 115 -12.00 7.45 -6.68
N GLY A 116 -12.18 6.15 -6.87
CA GLY A 116 -12.70 5.26 -5.84
C GLY A 116 -11.68 4.96 -4.73
N PHE A 117 -12.17 4.41 -3.63
CA PHE A 117 -11.31 3.96 -2.53
C PHE A 117 -10.32 2.88 -3.01
N PRO A 118 -9.09 2.82 -2.46
CA PRO A 118 -8.10 1.80 -2.81
C PRO A 118 -8.66 0.37 -2.68
N ARG A 119 -8.28 -0.50 -3.61
CA ARG A 119 -8.74 -1.89 -3.67
C ARG A 119 -7.60 -2.85 -3.44
N ARG A 120 -7.89 -4.01 -2.83
CA ARG A 120 -6.92 -5.09 -2.64
C ARG A 120 -6.30 -5.50 -3.98
N LYS A 121 -4.98 -5.68 -3.97
CA LYS A 121 -4.19 -6.13 -5.12
C LYS A 121 -4.15 -7.65 -5.15
N ARG A 122 -4.29 -8.22 -6.35
CA ARG A 122 -4.19 -9.67 -6.60
C ARG A 122 -3.02 -9.94 -7.55
N ARG A 123 -2.32 -11.06 -7.34
CA ARG A 123 -1.26 -11.53 -8.25
C ARG A 123 -1.81 -11.68 -9.67
N GLY A 124 -1.08 -11.22 -10.67
CA GLY A 124 -1.48 -11.30 -12.09
C GLY A 124 -2.67 -10.41 -12.51
N ARG A 125 -3.35 -9.71 -11.59
CA ARG A 125 -4.44 -8.74 -11.89
C ARG A 125 -4.10 -7.31 -11.51
N SER A 126 -2.92 -7.12 -10.93
CA SER A 126 -2.37 -5.82 -10.56
C SER A 126 -0.95 -5.76 -11.09
N ARG A 127 -0.46 -4.56 -11.41
CA ARG A 127 0.94 -4.37 -11.80
C ARG A 127 1.87 -4.99 -10.75
N GLU A 128 2.60 -6.02 -11.15
CA GLU A 128 3.69 -6.61 -10.38
C GLU A 128 4.85 -5.62 -10.42
N GLY A 129 5.26 -5.08 -9.28
CA GLY A 129 6.38 -4.15 -9.22
C GLY A 129 6.48 -3.40 -7.91
N PHE A 130 7.69 -2.92 -7.68
CA PHE A 130 8.09 -2.05 -6.58
C PHE A 130 8.96 -0.94 -7.18
N ARG A 131 9.14 0.16 -6.46
CA ARG A 131 9.98 1.29 -6.86
C ARG A 131 11.12 1.47 -5.87
#